data_AF-A0A2E6HAU5-F1
#
_entry.id   AF-A0A2E6HAU5-F1
#
_cell.length_a   1.000
_cell.length_b   1.000
_cell.length_c   1.000
_cell.angle_alpha   90.00
_cell.angle_beta   90.00
_cell.angle_gamma   90.00
#
_symmetry.space_group_name_H-M   'P 1'
#
loop_
_entity.id
_entity.type
_entity.pdbx_description
1 polymer ?
#
loop_
_entity_poly.entity_id
_entity_poly.type
_entity_poly.pdbx_seq_one_letter_code
_entity_poly.pdbx_strand_id
1 'polypeptide(L)'
;MLQKRVLEQLDKKLKGPTYKDLVEITGIEQTRLFRIRNGSLMRIDELETILSVLGDEGLSISLFFDCYKYLDLETIEQIERKIRRRITIEKLKMEEL
;
A
#
# COMPACT_ATOMS: atom_id res chain seq x y z
N MET A 1 8.25 9.83 0.77
CA MET A 1 7.84 8.55 0.19
C MET A 1 6.76 7.91 1.05
N LEU A 2 5.71 7.35 0.43
CA LEU A 2 4.56 6.71 1.08
C LEU A 2 4.96 5.72 2.18
N GLN A 3 5.90 4.81 1.89
CA GLN A 3 6.39 3.80 2.83
C GLN A 3 6.85 4.40 4.17
N LYS A 4 7.64 5.48 4.13
CA LYS A 4 8.11 6.16 5.35
C LYS A 4 6.94 6.65 6.20
N ARG A 5 5.92 7.24 5.55
CA ARG A 5 4.74 7.78 6.21
C ARG A 5 3.88 6.68 6.84
N VAL A 6 3.71 5.55 6.14
CA VAL A 6 2.98 4.38 6.66
C VAL A 6 3.69 3.81 7.90
N LEU A 7 5.02 3.66 7.86
CA LEU A 7 5.80 3.18 9.00
C LEU A 7 5.74 4.14 10.19
N GLU A 8 5.81 5.46 9.95
CA GLU A 8 5.65 6.48 11.00
C GLU A 8 4.25 6.43 11.66
N GLN A 9 3.21 6.17 10.88
CA GLN A 9 1.86 5.99 11.43
C GLN A 9 1.74 4.70 12.24
N LEU A 10 2.35 3.62 11.78
CA LEU A 10 2.40 2.35 12.50
C LEU A 10 3.09 2.52 13.86
N ASP A 11 4.24 3.20 13.87
CA ASP A 11 5.00 3.48 15.09
C ASP A 11 4.20 4.32 16.08
N LYS A 12 3.46 5.33 15.59
CA LYS A 12 2.58 6.15 16.43
C LYS A 12 1.41 5.35 17.01
N LYS A 13 0.74 4.54 16.19
CA LYS A 13 -0.42 3.73 16.62
C LYS A 13 -0.02 2.72 17.71
N LEU A 14 1.14 2.09 17.53
CA LEU A 14 1.64 1.05 18.43
C LEU A 14 2.59 1.59 19.53
N LYS A 15 2.71 2.92 19.68
CA LYS A 15 3.53 3.59 20.70
C LYS A 15 5.01 3.15 20.73
N GLY A 16 5.63 3.07 19.56
CA GLY A 16 7.04 2.69 19.41
C GLY A 16 7.28 1.20 19.62
N PRO A 17 6.68 0.33 18.79
CA PRO A 17 6.76 -1.12 18.96
C PRO A 17 8.17 -1.65 18.70
N THR A 18 8.53 -2.72 19.39
CA THR A 18 9.72 -3.50 19.07
C THR A 18 9.48 -4.32 17.81
N TYR A 19 10.55 -4.82 17.19
CA TYR A 19 10.38 -5.72 16.05
C TYR A 19 9.66 -7.02 16.42
N LYS A 20 9.79 -7.49 17.67
CA LYS A 20 9.10 -8.69 18.13
C LYS A 20 7.58 -8.44 18.15
N ASP A 21 7.16 -7.30 18.68
CA ASP A 21 5.74 -6.91 18.71
C ASP A 21 5.17 -6.81 17.28
N LEU A 22 5.95 -6.24 16.37
CA LEU A 22 5.55 -6.12 14.96
C LEU A 22 5.41 -7.49 14.28
N VAL A 23 6.26 -8.46 14.58
CA VAL A 23 6.13 -9.82 14.06
C VAL A 23 4.85 -10.47 14.56
N GLU A 24 4.54 -10.33 15.85
CA GLU A 24 3.33 -10.91 16.46
C GLU A 24 2.05 -10.29 15.87
N ILE A 25 2.07 -9.00 15.54
CA ILE A 25 0.91 -8.27 15.02
C ILE A 25 0.75 -8.46 13.50
N THR A 26 1.83 -8.40 12.73
CA THR A 26 1.80 -8.39 11.26
C THR A 26 2.11 -9.74 10.63
N GLY A 27 2.71 -10.68 11.37
CA GLY A 27 3.24 -11.93 10.80
C GLY A 27 4.45 -11.73 9.87
N ILE A 28 4.92 -10.50 9.66
CA ILE A 28 6.09 -10.23 8.82
C ILE A 28 7.37 -10.56 9.60
N GLU A 29 8.28 -11.30 8.98
CA GLU A 29 9.55 -11.68 9.59
C GLU A 29 10.35 -10.47 10.11
N GLN A 30 10.98 -10.63 11.27
CA GLN A 30 11.77 -9.59 11.93
C GLN A 30 12.87 -9.00 11.02
N THR A 31 13.61 -9.86 10.33
CA THR A 31 14.68 -9.46 9.40
C THR A 31 14.12 -8.66 8.22
N ARG A 32 12.93 -8.99 7.76
CA ARG A 32 12.24 -8.29 6.68
C ARG A 32 11.76 -6.91 7.13
N LEU A 33 11.14 -6.81 8.31
CA LEU A 33 10.76 -5.53 8.93
C LEU A 33 11.97 -4.61 9.14
N PHE A 34 13.10 -5.15 9.59
CA PHE A 34 14.35 -4.41 9.72
C PHE A 34 14.81 -3.85 8.37
N ARG A 35 14.84 -4.68 7.32
CA ARG A 35 15.23 -4.24 5.96
C ARG A 35 14.31 -3.14 5.42
N ILE A 36 13.01 -3.27 5.61
CA ILE A 36 12.00 -2.28 5.19
C ILE A 36 12.23 -0.93 5.89
N ARG A 37 12.47 -0.94 7.21
CA ARG A 37 12.79 0.29 7.96
C ARG A 37 14.09 0.94 7.51
N ASN A 38 15.05 0.16 7.02
CA ASN A 38 16.33 0.65 6.49
C ASN A 38 16.30 0.96 4.98
N GLY A 39 15.12 1.09 4.37
CA GLY A 39 14.97 1.59 3.00
C GLY A 39 14.81 0.53 1.92
N SER A 40 14.72 -0.76 2.28
CA SER A 40 14.26 -1.78 1.33
C SER A 40 12.80 -1.51 0.94
N LEU A 41 12.46 -1.71 -0.33
CA LEU A 41 11.09 -1.56 -0.81
C LEU A 41 10.16 -2.53 -0.10
N MET A 42 9.07 -1.98 0.44
CA MET A 42 7.93 -2.73 0.97
C MET A 42 7.14 -3.34 -0.19
N ARG A 43 6.80 -4.63 -0.06
CA ARG A 43 5.93 -5.31 -1.02
C ARG A 43 4.46 -4.92 -0.76
N ILE A 44 3.61 -5.20 -1.73
CA ILE A 44 2.18 -4.83 -1.65
C ILE A 44 1.46 -5.63 -0.56
N ASP A 45 1.74 -6.92 -0.41
CA ASP A 45 1.21 -7.79 0.66
C ASP A 45 1.59 -7.29 2.06
N GLU A 46 2.83 -6.84 2.22
CA GLU A 46 3.34 -6.26 3.47
C GLU A 46 2.65 -4.93 3.79
N LEU A 47 2.43 -4.12 2.77
CA LEU A 47 1.70 -2.86 2.89
C LEU A 47 0.24 -3.10 3.31
N GLU A 48 -0.46 -4.01 2.64
CA GLU A 48 -1.85 -4.37 2.96
C GLU A 48 -1.98 -4.85 4.41
N THR A 49 -1.04 -5.68 4.86
CA THR A 49 -1.01 -6.19 6.24
C THR A 49 -0.77 -5.07 7.26
N ILE A 50 0.13 -4.14 6.97
CA ILE A 50 0.37 -2.99 7.86
C ILE A 50 -0.86 -2.06 7.88
N LEU A 51 -1.52 -1.86 6.74
CA LEU A 51 -2.73 -1.05 6.65
C LEU A 51 -3.89 -1.68 7.43
N SER A 52 -4.06 -3.01 7.40
CA SER A 52 -5.09 -3.68 8.21
C SER A 52 -4.87 -3.49 9.70
N VAL A 53 -3.61 -3.47 10.15
CA VAL A 53 -3.25 -3.16 11.55
C VAL A 53 -3.53 -1.70 11.90
N LEU A 54 -3.30 -0.78 10.95
CA LEU A 54 -3.65 0.62 11.10
C LEU A 54 -5.17 0.87 11.15
N GLY A 55 -5.98 -0.10 10.71
CA GLY A 55 -7.44 -0.08 10.83
C GLY A 55 -8.12 0.94 9.91
N ASP A 56 -9.43 0.81 9.75
CA ASP A 56 -10.31 1.68 8.93
C ASP A 56 -10.46 3.13 9.46
N GLU A 57 -9.57 3.59 10.35
CA GLU A 57 -9.59 4.98 10.84
C GLU A 57 -9.12 5.94 9.74
N GLY A 58 -10.01 6.25 8.80
CA GLY A 58 -9.90 7.36 7.83
C GLY A 58 -8.73 7.27 6.85
N LEU A 59 -7.96 6.18 6.89
CA LEU A 59 -6.70 6.02 6.16
C LEU A 59 -6.90 5.50 4.74
N SER A 60 -7.99 4.78 4.44
CA SER A 60 -8.20 4.18 3.11
C SER A 60 -8.35 5.22 1.99
N ILE A 61 -9.04 6.33 2.24
CA ILE A 61 -9.27 7.38 1.24
C ILE A 61 -8.13 8.42 1.28
N SER A 62 -7.68 8.82 2.46
CA SER A 62 -6.65 9.86 2.60
C SER A 62 -5.25 9.39 2.16
N LEU A 63 -4.85 8.14 2.43
CA LEU A 63 -3.63 7.57 1.85
C LEU A 63 -3.77 7.39 0.34
N PHE A 64 -4.92 6.96 -0.16
CA PHE A 64 -5.12 6.80 -1.61
C PHE A 64 -4.99 8.14 -2.36
N PHE A 65 -5.59 9.21 -1.83
CA PHE A 65 -5.43 10.56 -2.39
C PHE A 65 -4.03 11.14 -2.19
N ASP A 66 -3.35 10.81 -1.09
CA ASP A 66 -1.96 11.21 -0.89
C ASP A 66 -1.00 10.41 -1.78
N CYS A 67 -1.30 9.15 -2.12
CA CYS A 67 -0.55 8.35 -3.09
C CYS A 67 -0.57 8.99 -4.48
N TYR A 68 -1.74 9.52 -4.91
CA TYR A 68 -1.87 10.21 -6.20
C TYR A 68 -0.90 11.40 -6.32
N LYS A 69 -0.62 12.11 -5.22
CA LYS A 69 0.36 13.22 -5.21
C LYS A 69 1.80 12.76 -5.45
N TYR A 70 2.09 11.48 -5.31
CA TYR A 70 3.41 10.90 -5.53
C TYR A 70 3.50 10.08 -6.82
N LEU A 71 2.42 9.99 -7.60
CA LEU A 71 2.47 9.37 -8.92
C LEU A 71 3.11 10.35 -9.91
N ASP A 72 4.17 9.93 -10.57
CA ASP A 72 4.68 10.66 -11.73
C ASP A 72 3.74 10.51 -12.94
N LEU A 73 3.93 11.39 -13.92
CA LEU A 73 3.09 11.44 -15.13
C LEU A 73 3.09 10.09 -15.86
N GLU A 74 4.25 9.42 -15.92
CA GLU A 74 4.40 8.13 -16.59
C GLU A 74 3.53 7.06 -15.91
N THR A 75 3.56 6.99 -14.59
CA THR A 75 2.76 6.02 -13.81
C THR A 75 1.28 6.29 -14.00
N ILE A 76 0.86 7.56 -14.04
CA ILE A 76 -0.54 7.95 -14.31
C ILE A 76 -0.97 7.46 -15.69
N GLU A 77 -0.16 7.69 -16.74
CA GLU A 77 -0.46 7.23 -18.10
C GLU A 77 -0.56 5.70 -18.20
N GLN A 78 0.28 4.97 -17.46
CA GLN A 78 0.22 3.51 -17.42
C GLN A 78 -1.07 3.01 -16.74
N ILE A 79 -1.48 3.63 -15.64
CA ILE A 79 -2.73 3.33 -14.94
C ILE A 79 -3.91 3.58 -15.89
N GLU A 80 -3.94 4.74 -16.55
CA GLU A 80 -4.99 5.08 -17.51
C GLU A 80 -5.10 4.04 -18.64
N ARG A 81 -3.97 3.63 -19.22
CA ARG A 81 -3.92 2.61 -20.28
C ARG A 81 -4.52 1.29 -19.82
N LYS A 82 -4.21 0.86 -18.60
CA LYS A 82 -4.74 -0.39 -18.02
C LYS A 82 -6.25 -0.28 -17.80
N ILE A 83 -6.73 0.84 -17.26
CA ILE A 83 -8.16 1.07 -17.03
C ILE A 83 -8.92 1.06 -18.36
N ARG A 84 -8.46 1.82 -19.36
CA ARG A 84 -9.06 1.85 -20.70
C ARG A 84 -9.14 0.45 -21.31
N ARG A 85 -8.05 -0.32 -21.25
CA ARG A 85 -8.01 -1.69 -21.78
C ARG A 85 -9.02 -2.60 -21.07
N ARG A 86 -9.17 -2.48 -19.75
CA ARG A 86 -10.15 -3.26 -18.99
C ARG A 86 -11.59 -2.89 -19.39
N ILE A 87 -11.89 -1.60 -19.53
CA ILE A 87 -13.19 -1.12 -20.01
C ILE A 87 -13.50 -1.67 -21.41
N THR A 88 -12.52 -1.63 -22.34
CA THR A 88 -12.71 -2.17 -23.68
C THR A 88 -13.04 -3.66 -23.66
N ILE A 89 -12.33 -4.45 -22.84
CA ILE A 89 -12.60 -5.90 -22.71
C ILE A 89 -14.02 -6.15 -22.18
N GLU A 90 -14.46 -5.41 -21.17
CA GLU A 90 -15.81 -5.58 -20.63
C GLU A 90 -16.89 -5.15 -21.63
N LYS A 91 -16.66 -4.09 -22.42
CA LYS A 91 -17.57 -3.70 -23.52
C LYS A 91 -17.70 -4.80 -24.56
N LEU A 92 -16.58 -5.39 -24.99
CA LEU A 92 -16.57 -6.47 -25.97
C LEU A 92 -17.34 -7.71 -25.46
N LYS A 93 -17.23 -8.03 -24.16
CA LYS A 93 -18.02 -9.12 -23.56
C LYS A 93 -19.52 -8.84 -23.53
N MET A 94 -19.93 -7.59 -23.42
CA MET A 94 -21.34 -7.19 -23.41
C MET A 94 -21.96 -7.17 -24.81
N GLU A 95 -21.16 -7.06 -25.87
CA GLU A 95 -21.61 -7.09 -27.27
C GLU A 95 -21.76 -8.53 -27.82
N GLU A 96 -21.25 -9.54 -27.12
CA GLU A 96 -21.38 -10.97 -27.46
C GLU A 96 -22.62 -11.66 -26.81
N LEU A 97 -23.49 -10.89 -26.13
CA LEU A 97 -24.77 -11.33 -25.53
C LEU A 97 -25.96 -10.69 -26.25
#